data_AF-A0A5R8WJV6-F1
#
_entry.id   AF-A0A5R8WJV6-F1
#
_cell.length_a   1.000
_cell.length_b   1.000
_cell.length_c   1.000
_cell.angle_alpha   90.00
_cell.angle_beta   90.00
_cell.angle_gamma   90.00
#
_symmetry.space_group_name_H-M   'P 1'
#
loop_
_entity.id
_entity.type
_entity.pdbx_description
1 polymer ?
#
loop_
_entity_poly.entity_id
_entity_poly.type
_entity_poly.pdbx_seq_one_letter_code
_entity_poly.pdbx_strand_id
1 'polypeptide(L)'
;MATIRRVHHSSIANLFVRSLLADVGEMHGGFTKEHWQATLDFFGNRCAYTGKALAPADIDRDHAIPLNRASGGLHRFGNLLPACRQANNEKGSLTYVEFLRSTPGRFASLGHLTTEDRETAIARIESFMEETGYRQVTSSAVLSPEYLEEKYQQVKELCALIRAEVQSMAPPELMSSMLDSEKDEEEEVDNEETGREEDLTDRLPTAYRELLAAHKKHRIGRLAQAIFAQLFADGRVAPFVQRLQEKQYSAQQLGLYVPVLATERLIIAGQPRYYTEPCVLDGIAYYLGSQWNNGRRDMLEDWLVDEVFRAEAGIADTSEALMPVAALSATATQLDSMIGSTVQAAVQAIWNQVKETENKELGHIRIGQGIQQVFHILDEEPVALAAVQRVLTDGTRLGMTRELQVLRPFDANSDLDALRKDSKGYVRYYATPLARTGYLLCKEWNANHITEWTRIFKAAGLL
;
A
#
# COMPACT_ATOMS: atom_id res chain seq x y z
N MET A 1 -8.09 1.06 -35.19
CA MET A 1 -8.91 1.09 -33.96
C MET A 1 -8.08 0.43 -32.88
N ALA A 2 -7.67 1.18 -31.84
CA ALA A 2 -6.96 0.60 -30.72
C ALA A 2 -7.97 -0.18 -29.87
N THR A 3 -7.78 -1.49 -29.75
CA THR A 3 -8.60 -2.34 -28.89
C THR A 3 -8.29 -1.97 -27.45
N ILE A 4 -9.18 -1.22 -26.78
CA ILE A 4 -9.08 -1.00 -25.34
C ILE A 4 -9.24 -2.37 -24.69
N ARG A 5 -8.15 -2.92 -24.16
CA ARG A 5 -8.18 -4.20 -23.46
C ARG A 5 -8.92 -3.99 -22.14
N ARG A 6 -10.09 -4.63 -22.01
CA ARG A 6 -10.91 -4.51 -20.80
C ARG A 6 -10.22 -5.28 -19.66
N VAL A 7 -10.11 -4.67 -18.49
CA VAL A 7 -9.68 -5.39 -17.28
C VAL A 7 -10.76 -6.41 -16.93
N HIS A 8 -10.39 -7.69 -16.90
CA HIS A 8 -11.29 -8.78 -16.58
C HIS A 8 -11.59 -8.78 -15.07
N HIS A 9 -12.81 -9.16 -14.68
CA HIS A 9 -13.20 -9.22 -13.26
C HIS A 9 -12.29 -10.15 -12.45
N SER A 10 -11.85 -11.25 -13.08
CA SER A 10 -10.89 -12.19 -12.51
C SER A 10 -9.56 -11.53 -12.13
N SER A 11 -9.08 -10.55 -12.91
CA SER A 11 -7.81 -9.86 -12.63
C SER A 11 -7.90 -9.02 -11.36
N ILE A 12 -9.04 -8.33 -11.16
CA ILE A 12 -9.31 -7.55 -9.93
C ILE A 12 -9.41 -8.49 -8.72
N ALA A 13 -10.15 -9.59 -8.85
CA ALA A 13 -10.31 -10.57 -7.78
C ALA A 13 -8.97 -11.23 -7.41
N ASN A 14 -8.11 -11.54 -8.39
CA ASN A 14 -6.76 -12.05 -8.14
C ASN A 14 -5.87 -11.03 -7.42
N LEU A 15 -5.95 -9.75 -7.79
CA LEU A 15 -5.21 -8.68 -7.11
C LEU A 15 -5.68 -8.53 -5.65
N PHE A 16 -6.98 -8.60 -5.41
CA PHE A 16 -7.54 -8.60 -4.05
C PHE A 16 -6.97 -9.74 -3.20
N VAL A 17 -6.98 -10.98 -3.73
CA VAL A 17 -6.40 -12.14 -3.02
C VAL A 17 -4.92 -11.93 -2.72
N ARG A 18 -4.14 -11.41 -3.66
CA ARG A 18 -2.71 -11.10 -3.46
C ARG A 18 -2.51 -10.08 -2.33
N SER A 19 -3.31 -9.03 -2.31
CA SER A 19 -3.27 -8.01 -1.25
C SER A 19 -3.57 -8.62 0.11
N LEU A 20 -4.64 -9.41 0.20
CA LEU A 20 -5.04 -10.08 1.44
C LEU A 20 -3.93 -10.99 1.98
N LEU A 21 -3.30 -11.79 1.12
CA LEU A 21 -2.20 -12.67 1.49
C LEU A 21 -0.92 -11.89 1.88
N ALA A 22 -0.69 -10.72 1.30
CA ALA A 22 0.40 -9.84 1.70
C ALA A 22 0.15 -9.24 3.10
N ASP A 23 -1.07 -8.77 3.37
CA ASP A 23 -1.45 -8.21 4.68
C ASP A 23 -1.35 -9.26 5.79
N VAL A 24 -1.81 -10.48 5.52
CA VAL A 24 -1.63 -11.61 6.45
C VAL A 24 -0.14 -11.91 6.67
N GLY A 25 0.67 -11.88 5.60
CA GLY A 25 2.12 -12.00 5.71
C GLY A 25 2.73 -10.96 6.64
N GLU A 26 2.31 -9.70 6.50
CA GLU A 26 2.76 -8.57 7.33
C GLU A 26 2.35 -8.73 8.79
N MET A 27 1.08 -9.08 9.07
CA MET A 27 0.59 -9.35 10.42
C MET A 27 1.37 -10.46 11.14
N HIS A 28 1.94 -11.39 10.38
CA HIS A 28 2.77 -12.48 10.91
C HIS A 28 4.28 -12.20 10.87
N GLY A 29 4.70 -10.95 10.73
CA GLY A 29 6.09 -10.52 10.86
C GLY A 29 6.76 -10.06 9.57
N GLY A 30 6.02 -10.08 8.44
CA GLY A 30 6.39 -9.40 7.21
C GLY A 30 7.72 -9.80 6.59
N PHE A 31 8.29 -8.89 5.80
CA PHE A 31 9.56 -9.08 5.11
C PHE A 31 10.37 -7.78 5.04
N THR A 32 11.59 -7.80 5.57
CA THR A 32 12.47 -6.61 5.62
C THR A 32 13.71 -6.78 4.74
N LYS A 33 14.54 -5.74 4.66
CA LYS A 33 15.82 -5.79 3.95
C LYS A 33 16.82 -6.74 4.63
N GLU A 34 16.79 -6.79 5.95
CA GLU A 34 17.61 -7.69 6.76
C GLU A 34 17.20 -9.14 6.52
N HIS A 35 15.89 -9.40 6.42
CA HIS A 35 15.36 -10.71 6.01
C HIS A 35 15.85 -11.09 4.61
N TRP A 36 15.85 -10.15 3.67
CA TRP A 36 16.37 -10.42 2.33
C TRP A 36 17.86 -10.75 2.32
N GLN A 37 18.67 -10.01 3.08
CA GLN A 37 20.09 -10.32 3.20
C GLN A 37 20.31 -11.70 3.83
N ALA A 38 19.57 -12.03 4.89
CA ALA A 38 19.63 -13.36 5.51
C ALA A 38 19.22 -14.48 4.53
N THR A 39 18.20 -14.25 3.70
CA THR A 39 17.83 -15.16 2.60
C THR A 39 19.02 -15.36 1.65
N LEU A 40 19.65 -14.28 1.17
CA LEU A 40 20.78 -14.36 0.25
C LEU A 40 21.98 -15.09 0.85
N ASP A 41 22.26 -14.84 2.12
CA ASP A 41 23.34 -15.48 2.86
C ASP A 41 23.09 -16.99 3.02
N PHE A 42 21.87 -17.39 3.38
CA PHE A 42 21.47 -18.80 3.48
C PHE A 42 21.63 -19.55 2.14
N PHE A 43 21.21 -18.92 1.04
CA PHE A 43 21.35 -19.51 -0.30
C PHE A 43 22.76 -19.34 -0.90
N GLY A 44 23.64 -18.54 -0.28
CA GLY A 44 25.00 -18.30 -0.73
C GLY A 44 25.05 -17.53 -2.05
N ASN A 45 24.15 -16.56 -2.24
CA ASN A 45 23.98 -15.79 -3.49
C ASN A 45 23.80 -16.70 -4.74
N ARG A 46 23.03 -17.77 -4.57
CA ARG A 46 22.68 -18.71 -5.64
C ARG A 46 21.17 -18.82 -5.78
N CYS A 47 20.73 -19.14 -6.99
CA CYS A 47 19.33 -19.44 -7.27
C CYS A 47 18.89 -20.64 -6.44
N ALA A 48 17.83 -20.47 -5.65
CA ALA A 48 17.26 -21.51 -4.79
C ALA A 48 16.81 -22.74 -5.59
N TYR A 49 16.37 -22.55 -6.84
CA TYR A 49 15.91 -23.64 -7.69
C TYR A 49 17.03 -24.31 -8.48
N THR A 50 17.98 -23.54 -9.00
CA THR A 50 18.95 -24.04 -9.99
C THR A 50 20.37 -24.21 -9.47
N GLY A 51 20.68 -23.66 -8.29
CA GLY A 51 22.02 -23.61 -7.72
C GLY A 51 23.01 -22.70 -8.45
N LYS A 52 22.61 -22.09 -9.57
CA LYS A 52 23.46 -21.16 -10.35
C LYS A 52 23.80 -19.94 -9.50
N ALA A 53 25.05 -19.49 -9.57
CA ALA A 53 25.48 -18.25 -8.95
C ALA A 53 24.71 -17.07 -9.55
N LEU A 54 24.24 -16.16 -8.69
CA LEU A 54 23.51 -14.98 -9.10
C LEU A 54 24.39 -13.74 -8.98
N ALA A 55 24.44 -12.96 -10.04
CA ALA A 55 24.94 -11.58 -9.95
C ALA A 55 23.84 -10.69 -9.36
N PRO A 56 24.17 -9.62 -8.61
CA PRO A 56 23.15 -8.76 -7.99
C PRO A 56 22.08 -8.21 -8.93
N ALA A 57 22.40 -8.03 -10.22
CA ALA A 57 21.46 -7.53 -11.23
C ALA A 57 20.49 -8.59 -11.79
N ASP A 58 20.74 -9.87 -11.50
CA ASP A 58 20.00 -11.02 -12.03
C ASP A 58 19.23 -11.79 -10.93
N ILE A 59 19.22 -11.26 -9.70
CA ILE A 59 18.47 -11.84 -8.58
C ILE A 59 17.04 -11.31 -8.62
N ASP A 60 16.10 -12.21 -8.88
CA ASP A 60 14.69 -11.98 -8.63
C ASP A 60 14.29 -12.49 -7.24
N ARG A 61 13.31 -11.83 -6.65
CA ARG A 61 12.61 -12.28 -5.44
C ARG A 61 11.41 -13.09 -5.88
N ASP A 62 11.43 -14.39 -5.64
CA ASP A 62 10.31 -15.28 -5.94
C ASP A 62 9.64 -15.78 -4.67
N HIS A 63 8.33 -16.00 -4.72
CA HIS A 63 7.56 -16.64 -3.65
C HIS A 63 7.56 -18.16 -3.86
N ALA A 64 8.19 -18.90 -2.95
CA ALA A 64 8.26 -20.36 -2.99
C ALA A 64 6.88 -21.00 -3.08
N ILE A 65 5.95 -20.50 -2.27
CA ILE A 65 4.51 -20.73 -2.39
C ILE A 65 3.88 -19.44 -2.96
N PRO A 66 3.23 -19.48 -4.12
CA PRO A 66 2.72 -18.29 -4.79
C PRO A 66 1.56 -17.63 -4.02
N LEU A 67 1.44 -16.31 -4.18
CA LEU A 67 0.38 -15.48 -3.61
C LEU A 67 -0.91 -15.62 -4.45
N ASN A 68 -1.53 -16.80 -4.44
CA ASN A 68 -2.78 -17.04 -5.17
C ASN A 68 -3.78 -17.81 -4.31
N ARG A 69 -5.03 -17.88 -4.79
CA ARG A 69 -6.14 -18.51 -4.06
C ARG A 69 -5.97 -20.02 -3.87
N ALA A 70 -5.28 -20.69 -4.79
CA ALA A 70 -5.07 -22.14 -4.75
C ALA A 70 -3.98 -22.56 -3.73
N SER A 71 -2.88 -21.81 -3.67
CA SER A 71 -1.71 -22.15 -2.86
C SER A 71 -1.63 -21.37 -1.54
N GLY A 72 -2.25 -20.20 -1.44
CA GLY A 72 -2.33 -19.41 -0.21
C GLY A 72 -0.97 -18.97 0.37
N GLY A 73 0.04 -18.81 -0.48
CA GLY A 73 1.36 -18.34 -0.02
C GLY A 73 1.29 -16.92 0.54
N LEU A 74 2.19 -16.58 1.47
CA LEU A 74 2.24 -15.26 2.11
C LEU A 74 3.48 -14.46 1.70
N HIS A 75 3.37 -13.13 1.67
CA HIS A 75 4.52 -12.25 1.47
C HIS A 75 5.30 -12.10 2.79
N ARG A 76 6.16 -13.07 3.10
CA ARG A 76 6.84 -13.13 4.41
C ARG A 76 8.23 -13.75 4.31
N PHE A 77 9.09 -13.41 5.27
CA PHE A 77 10.34 -14.14 5.51
C PHE A 77 10.11 -15.66 5.58
N GLY A 78 10.99 -16.40 4.89
CA GLY A 78 10.86 -17.84 4.66
C GLY A 78 10.21 -18.22 3.33
N ASN A 79 9.31 -17.38 2.78
CA ASN A 79 8.67 -17.66 1.49
C ASN A 79 9.33 -16.94 0.31
N LEU A 80 10.06 -15.85 0.55
CA LEU A 80 10.82 -15.17 -0.50
C LEU A 80 12.19 -15.82 -0.69
N LEU A 81 12.46 -16.28 -1.90
CA LEU A 81 13.68 -16.97 -2.32
C LEU A 81 14.43 -16.18 -3.40
N PRO A 82 15.76 -16.32 -3.48
CA PRO A 82 16.54 -15.80 -4.58
C PRO A 82 16.41 -16.73 -5.79
N ALA A 83 15.90 -16.20 -6.89
CA ALA A 83 15.76 -16.94 -8.13
C ALA A 83 16.52 -16.23 -9.25
N CYS A 84 16.99 -16.99 -10.25
CA CYS A 84 17.33 -16.38 -11.53
C CYS A 84 16.03 -16.09 -12.28
N ARG A 85 15.99 -14.98 -13.01
CA ARG A 85 14.82 -14.53 -13.78
C ARG A 85 14.21 -15.59 -14.69
N GLN A 86 15.04 -16.43 -15.32
CA GLN A 86 14.55 -17.54 -16.13
C GLN A 86 13.76 -18.56 -15.30
N ALA A 87 14.29 -19.01 -14.15
CA ALA A 87 13.61 -19.99 -13.31
C ALA A 87 12.35 -19.40 -12.66
N ASN A 88 12.40 -18.12 -12.24
CA ASN A 88 11.26 -17.40 -11.71
C ASN A 88 10.10 -17.36 -12.72
N ASN A 89 10.39 -16.94 -13.96
CA ASN A 89 9.41 -16.88 -15.04
C ASN A 89 8.85 -18.27 -15.40
N GLU A 90 9.71 -19.30 -15.49
CA GLU A 90 9.29 -20.67 -15.82
C GLU A 90 8.46 -21.31 -14.70
N LYS A 91 8.70 -20.97 -13.43
CA LYS A 91 7.89 -21.43 -12.30
C LYS A 91 6.49 -20.81 -12.32
N GLY A 92 6.40 -19.49 -12.53
CA GLY A 92 5.13 -18.77 -12.58
C GLY A 92 4.27 -19.04 -11.34
N SER A 93 3.06 -19.55 -11.56
CA SER A 93 2.06 -19.85 -10.52
C SER A 93 2.24 -21.20 -9.82
N LEU A 94 3.27 -21.99 -10.17
CA LEU A 94 3.56 -23.25 -9.51
C LEU A 94 4.20 -23.01 -8.13
N THR A 95 3.96 -23.92 -7.20
CA THR A 95 4.78 -24.03 -5.98
C THR A 95 6.19 -24.49 -6.30
N TYR A 96 7.15 -24.23 -5.41
CA TYR A 96 8.53 -24.69 -5.58
C TYR A 96 8.64 -26.21 -5.75
N VAL A 97 7.78 -26.99 -5.08
CA VAL A 97 7.73 -28.45 -5.19
C VAL A 97 7.24 -28.86 -6.57
N GLU A 98 6.13 -28.30 -7.05
CA GLU A 98 5.59 -28.60 -8.38
C GLU A 98 6.57 -28.21 -9.49
N PHE A 99 7.25 -27.07 -9.33
CA PHE A 99 8.27 -26.63 -10.28
C PHE A 99 9.46 -27.57 -10.31
N LEU A 100 10.06 -27.90 -9.16
CA LEU A 100 11.23 -28.78 -9.07
C LEU A 100 10.89 -30.24 -9.40
N ARG A 101 9.69 -30.73 -9.11
CA ARG A 101 9.24 -32.09 -9.48
C ARG A 101 8.58 -32.15 -10.85
N SER A 102 8.59 -31.06 -11.61
CA SER A 102 8.10 -31.04 -12.98
C SER A 102 8.82 -32.07 -13.86
N THR A 103 8.13 -32.56 -14.87
CA THR A 103 8.66 -33.54 -15.82
C THR A 103 10.02 -33.08 -16.37
N PRO A 104 11.06 -33.96 -16.38
CA PRO A 104 12.36 -33.62 -16.93
C PRO A 104 12.24 -33.06 -18.36
N GLY A 105 12.94 -31.96 -18.63
CA GLY A 105 12.89 -31.26 -19.92
C GLY A 105 11.73 -30.27 -20.10
N ARG A 106 10.75 -30.20 -19.18
CA ARG A 106 9.67 -29.19 -19.26
C ARG A 106 10.20 -27.76 -19.19
N PHE A 107 11.16 -27.53 -18.30
CA PHE A 107 11.71 -26.21 -18.00
C PHE A 107 13.20 -26.17 -18.29
N ALA A 108 13.63 -25.24 -19.15
CA ALA A 108 15.01 -25.15 -19.59
C ALA A 108 15.94 -24.76 -18.44
N SER A 109 15.47 -23.97 -17.47
CA SER A 109 16.26 -23.59 -16.28
C SER A 109 16.63 -24.78 -15.39
N LEU A 110 15.86 -25.88 -15.43
CA LEU A 110 16.10 -27.11 -14.68
C LEU A 110 16.78 -28.21 -15.52
N GLY A 111 17.10 -27.95 -16.79
CA GLY A 111 17.58 -28.96 -17.73
C GLY A 111 18.93 -29.57 -17.37
N HIS A 112 19.76 -28.85 -16.61
CA HIS A 112 21.06 -29.33 -16.15
C HIS A 112 21.01 -30.07 -14.81
N LEU A 113 19.85 -30.12 -14.14
CA LEU A 113 19.70 -30.75 -12.82
C LEU A 113 19.20 -32.18 -12.96
N THR A 114 19.83 -33.09 -12.22
CA THR A 114 19.33 -34.45 -12.00
C THR A 114 18.14 -34.45 -11.04
N THR A 115 17.40 -35.55 -10.93
CA THR A 115 16.34 -35.70 -9.92
C THR A 115 16.87 -35.51 -8.50
N GLU A 116 18.07 -36.01 -8.21
CA GLU A 116 18.72 -35.86 -6.90
C GLU A 116 19.06 -34.40 -6.58
N ASP A 117 19.55 -33.63 -7.57
CA ASP A 117 19.80 -32.20 -7.40
C ASP A 117 18.51 -31.43 -7.08
N ARG A 118 17.40 -31.80 -7.74
CA ARG A 118 16.10 -31.17 -7.54
C ARG A 118 15.52 -31.49 -6.16
N GLU A 119 15.62 -32.73 -5.70
CA GLU A 119 15.22 -33.10 -4.33
C GLU A 119 16.12 -32.45 -3.28
N THR A 120 17.42 -32.28 -3.57
CA THR A 120 18.34 -31.51 -2.70
C THR A 120 17.93 -30.04 -2.61
N ALA A 121 17.53 -29.42 -3.72
CA ALA A 121 17.01 -28.06 -3.74
C ALA A 121 15.71 -27.94 -2.94
N ILE A 122 14.78 -28.89 -3.08
CA ILE A 122 13.55 -28.98 -2.28
C ILE A 122 13.89 -29.04 -0.80
N ALA A 123 14.72 -30.00 -0.37
CA ALA A 123 15.09 -30.16 1.03
C ALA A 123 15.74 -28.89 1.61
N ARG A 124 16.56 -28.19 0.82
CA ARG A 124 17.17 -26.92 1.24
C ARG A 124 16.15 -25.80 1.41
N ILE A 125 15.18 -25.67 0.50
CA ILE A 125 14.08 -24.72 0.62
C ILE A 125 13.21 -25.05 1.84
N GLU A 126 12.94 -26.33 2.09
CA GLU A 126 12.18 -26.78 3.25
C GLU A 126 12.88 -26.48 4.57
N SER A 127 14.19 -26.71 4.66
CA SER A 127 15.00 -26.33 5.82
C SER A 127 14.92 -24.83 6.07
N PHE A 128 15.05 -24.02 5.01
CA PHE A 128 14.93 -22.56 5.12
C PHE A 128 13.55 -22.14 5.65
N MET A 129 12.47 -22.71 5.10
CA MET A 129 11.11 -22.40 5.54
C MET A 129 10.83 -22.83 6.99
N GLU A 130 11.46 -23.91 7.46
CA GLU A 130 11.37 -24.36 8.85
C GLU A 130 12.16 -23.44 9.80
N GLU A 131 13.43 -23.14 9.46
CA GLU A 131 14.33 -22.29 10.26
C GLU A 131 13.82 -20.85 10.40
N THR A 132 13.13 -20.34 9.38
CA THR A 132 12.55 -18.98 9.38
C THR A 132 11.16 -18.91 10.01
N GLY A 133 10.65 -20.03 10.52
CA GLY A 133 9.35 -20.07 11.18
C GLY A 133 8.15 -20.00 10.22
N TYR A 134 8.35 -20.16 8.90
CA TYR A 134 7.28 -19.99 7.91
C TYR A 134 6.28 -21.15 7.97
N ARG A 135 6.76 -22.40 8.13
CA ARG A 135 5.90 -23.59 8.22
C ARG A 135 4.88 -23.52 9.37
N GLN A 136 5.31 -23.01 10.53
CA GLN A 136 4.48 -22.89 11.72
C GLN A 136 3.39 -21.85 11.53
N VAL A 137 3.68 -20.75 10.81
CA VAL A 137 2.65 -19.77 10.43
C VAL A 137 1.66 -20.40 9.45
N THR A 138 2.14 -21.17 8.46
CA THR A 138 1.22 -21.81 7.51
C THR A 138 0.34 -22.89 8.12
N SER A 139 0.75 -23.51 9.23
CA SER A 139 -0.08 -24.49 9.94
C SER A 139 -1.06 -23.86 10.94
N SER A 140 -0.81 -22.63 11.41
CA SER A 140 -1.65 -21.95 12.41
C SER A 140 -2.51 -20.81 11.88
N ALA A 141 -2.17 -20.20 10.73
CA ALA A 141 -2.71 -18.90 10.30
C ALA A 141 -3.30 -18.87 8.88
N VAL A 142 -3.54 -19.99 8.22
CA VAL A 142 -3.86 -19.95 6.79
C VAL A 142 -5.34 -19.79 6.55
N LEU A 143 -5.69 -18.66 5.93
CA LEU A 143 -6.91 -18.52 5.15
C LEU A 143 -6.99 -19.73 4.20
N SER A 144 -7.96 -20.60 4.42
CA SER A 144 -8.03 -21.85 3.65
C SER A 144 -8.23 -21.55 2.16
N PRO A 145 -7.81 -22.43 1.25
CA PRO A 145 -8.08 -22.26 -0.18
C PRO A 145 -9.56 -22.02 -0.47
N GLU A 146 -10.47 -22.65 0.28
CA GLU A 146 -11.92 -22.44 0.18
C GLU A 146 -12.32 -21.01 0.57
N TYR A 147 -11.72 -20.45 1.64
CA TYR A 147 -11.96 -19.06 2.03
C TYR A 147 -11.42 -18.08 0.98
N LEU A 148 -10.23 -18.34 0.45
CA LEU A 148 -9.63 -17.49 -0.60
C LEU A 148 -10.46 -17.53 -1.88
N GLU A 149 -10.97 -18.71 -2.27
CA GLU A 149 -11.89 -18.88 -3.39
C GLU A 149 -13.22 -18.17 -3.13
N GLU A 150 -13.79 -18.27 -1.92
CA GLU A 150 -14.99 -17.54 -1.52
C GLU A 150 -14.82 -16.02 -1.70
N LYS A 151 -13.69 -15.47 -1.24
CA LYS A 151 -13.41 -14.03 -1.38
C LYS A 151 -13.14 -13.63 -2.82
N TYR A 152 -12.47 -14.47 -3.58
CA TYR A 152 -12.29 -14.28 -5.01
C TYR A 152 -13.65 -14.17 -5.73
N GLN A 153 -14.58 -15.09 -5.46
CA GLN A 153 -15.92 -15.05 -6.06
C GLN A 153 -16.72 -13.83 -5.61
N GLN A 154 -16.67 -13.45 -4.32
CA GLN A 154 -17.36 -12.24 -3.83
C GLN A 154 -16.91 -10.96 -4.56
N VAL A 155 -15.60 -10.79 -4.79
CA VAL A 155 -15.08 -9.64 -5.53
C VAL A 155 -15.48 -9.71 -7.01
N LYS A 156 -15.44 -10.90 -7.61
CA LYS A 156 -15.85 -11.11 -9.00
C LYS A 156 -17.33 -10.76 -9.20
N GLU A 157 -18.21 -11.24 -8.33
CA GLU A 157 -19.64 -10.94 -8.32
C GLU A 157 -19.91 -9.44 -8.11
N LEU A 158 -19.20 -8.80 -7.17
CA LEU A 158 -19.33 -7.36 -6.95
C LEU A 158 -18.95 -6.56 -8.20
N CYS A 159 -17.86 -6.93 -8.88
CA CYS A 159 -17.45 -6.29 -10.12
C CYS A 159 -18.49 -6.49 -11.25
N ALA A 160 -19.14 -7.66 -11.29
CA ALA A 160 -20.23 -7.92 -12.23
C ALA A 160 -21.47 -7.08 -11.93
N LEU A 161 -21.86 -6.97 -10.66
CA LEU A 161 -22.99 -6.14 -10.22
C LEU A 161 -22.78 -4.65 -10.56
N ILE A 162 -21.61 -4.09 -10.22
CA ILE A 162 -21.27 -2.70 -10.54
C ILE A 162 -21.27 -2.47 -12.06
N ARG A 163 -20.76 -3.43 -12.84
CA ARG A 163 -20.77 -3.34 -14.30
C ARG A 163 -22.21 -3.31 -14.84
N ALA A 164 -23.09 -4.18 -14.35
CA ALA A 164 -24.49 -4.21 -14.76
C ALA A 164 -25.21 -2.90 -14.39
N GLU A 165 -24.92 -2.34 -13.21
CA GLU A 165 -25.44 -1.05 -12.77
C GLU A 165 -25.01 0.07 -13.73
N VAL A 166 -23.71 0.17 -14.04
CA VAL A 166 -23.18 1.16 -15.00
C VAL A 166 -23.79 0.98 -16.39
N GLN A 167 -23.94 -0.25 -16.87
CA GLN A 167 -24.57 -0.54 -18.16
C GLN A 167 -26.03 -0.09 -18.20
N SER A 168 -26.79 -0.27 -17.11
CA SER A 168 -28.19 0.17 -17.03
C SER A 168 -28.36 1.69 -17.04
N MET A 169 -27.30 2.44 -16.70
CA MET A 169 -27.25 3.89 -16.69
C MET A 169 -26.72 4.48 -18.00
N ALA A 170 -26.13 3.65 -18.88
CA ALA A 170 -25.54 4.09 -20.13
C ALA A 170 -26.62 4.41 -21.18
N PRO A 171 -26.46 5.48 -22.00
CA PRO A 171 -27.37 5.75 -23.10
C PRO A 171 -27.42 4.58 -24.11
N PRO A 172 -28.57 4.31 -24.76
CA PRO A 172 -28.73 3.20 -25.71
C PRO A 172 -27.70 3.21 -26.86
N GLU A 173 -27.20 4.39 -27.20
CA GLU A 173 -26.19 4.63 -28.25
C GLU A 173 -24.80 4.07 -27.90
N LEU A 174 -24.47 3.92 -26.61
CA LEU A 174 -23.23 3.28 -26.14
C LEU A 174 -23.34 1.76 -26.07
N MET A 175 -24.53 1.23 -25.76
CA MET A 175 -24.80 -0.20 -25.52
C MET A 175 -24.56 -1.08 -26.76
N SER A 176 -24.85 -0.57 -27.97
CA SER A 176 -24.63 -1.30 -29.22
C SER A 176 -23.15 -1.61 -29.51
N SER A 177 -22.21 -0.89 -28.90
CA SER A 177 -20.77 -1.15 -29.05
C SER A 177 -20.21 -2.13 -28.00
N MET A 178 -20.96 -2.40 -26.93
CA MET A 178 -20.49 -3.20 -25.79
C MET A 178 -20.87 -4.68 -25.89
N LEU A 179 -21.97 -5.00 -26.58
CA LEU A 179 -22.58 -6.35 -26.65
C LEU A 179 -21.96 -7.28 -27.71
N ASP A 180 -21.19 -6.76 -28.67
CA ASP A 180 -20.58 -7.57 -29.74
C ASP A 180 -19.35 -8.38 -29.27
N SER A 181 -18.88 -8.22 -28.03
CA SER A 181 -17.66 -8.85 -27.52
C SER A 181 -17.88 -9.96 -26.48
N GLU A 182 -19.12 -10.36 -26.20
CA GLU A 182 -19.44 -11.26 -25.07
C GLU A 182 -19.54 -12.75 -25.42
N LYS A 183 -19.32 -13.15 -26.68
CA LYS A 183 -19.58 -14.53 -27.12
C LYS A 183 -18.41 -15.52 -27.03
N ASP A 184 -17.21 -15.10 -26.66
CA ASP A 184 -16.01 -15.95 -26.87
C ASP A 184 -15.24 -16.40 -25.60
N GLU A 185 -15.70 -16.16 -24.36
CA GLU A 185 -14.80 -16.28 -23.17
C GLU A 185 -15.32 -17.13 -21.99
N GLU A 186 -16.05 -18.24 -22.23
CA GLU A 186 -16.44 -19.18 -21.16
C GLU A 186 -15.53 -20.43 -21.00
N GLU A 187 -14.52 -20.63 -21.84
CA GLU A 187 -13.57 -21.74 -21.68
C GLU A 187 -12.13 -21.29 -21.92
N GLU A 188 -11.46 -20.73 -20.90
CA GLU A 188 -10.00 -20.84 -20.82
C GLU A 188 -9.56 -21.32 -19.43
N VAL A 189 -8.98 -22.52 -19.47
CA VAL A 189 -8.25 -23.24 -18.43
C VAL A 189 -7.17 -22.33 -17.81
N ASP A 190 -6.89 -22.54 -16.51
CA ASP A 190 -5.86 -21.94 -15.62
C ASP A 190 -4.40 -21.93 -16.16
N ASN A 191 -4.20 -21.58 -17.43
CA ASN A 191 -2.96 -21.21 -18.06
C ASN A 191 -3.15 -19.77 -18.55
N GLU A 192 -3.45 -18.84 -17.64
CA GLU A 192 -2.95 -17.48 -17.84
C GLU A 192 -1.43 -17.59 -17.77
N GLU A 193 -0.85 -17.87 -18.94
CA GLU A 193 0.47 -17.42 -19.36
C GLU A 193 0.67 -16.09 -18.66
N THR A 194 1.46 -16.11 -17.57
CA THR A 194 1.54 -15.03 -16.59
C THR A 194 1.50 -13.76 -17.37
N GLY A 195 0.35 -13.07 -17.31
CA GLY A 195 0.15 -11.87 -18.09
C GLY A 195 1.38 -11.05 -17.80
N ARG A 196 2.20 -10.82 -18.85
CA ARG A 196 3.18 -9.74 -18.82
C ARG A 196 2.37 -8.61 -18.20
N GLU A 197 2.69 -8.24 -16.96
CA GLU A 197 2.08 -7.06 -16.33
C GLU A 197 2.10 -6.03 -17.44
N GLU A 198 0.90 -5.61 -17.90
CA GLU A 198 0.83 -4.60 -18.92
C GLU A 198 1.64 -3.46 -18.34
N ASP A 199 2.82 -3.24 -18.94
CA ASP A 199 3.72 -2.20 -18.50
C ASP A 199 2.90 -0.94 -18.73
N LEU A 200 2.37 -0.36 -17.65
CA LEU A 200 1.40 0.74 -17.75
C LEU A 200 2.00 1.92 -18.52
N THR A 201 3.34 1.96 -18.61
CA THR A 201 4.08 2.89 -19.46
C THR A 201 3.81 2.73 -20.96
N ASP A 202 3.32 1.58 -21.43
CA ASP A 202 2.87 1.37 -22.82
C ASP A 202 1.70 2.29 -23.20
N ARG A 203 0.96 2.81 -22.20
CA ARG A 203 -0.13 3.77 -22.37
C ARG A 203 0.36 5.22 -22.49
N LEU A 204 1.63 5.50 -22.21
CA LEU A 204 2.19 6.84 -22.34
C LEU A 204 2.32 7.24 -23.82
N PRO A 205 2.23 8.53 -24.14
CA PRO A 205 2.52 9.01 -25.49
C PRO A 205 3.93 8.59 -25.93
N THR A 206 4.09 8.36 -27.25
CA THR A 206 5.34 7.82 -27.83
C THR A 206 6.59 8.56 -27.38
N ALA A 207 6.57 9.90 -27.32
CA ALA A 207 7.70 10.69 -26.85
C ALA A 207 8.17 10.31 -25.42
N TYR A 208 7.24 10.01 -24.52
CA TYR A 208 7.54 9.65 -23.14
C TYR A 208 8.02 8.20 -23.04
N ARG A 209 7.45 7.27 -23.82
CA ARG A 209 7.95 5.89 -23.92
C ARG A 209 9.39 5.84 -24.46
N GLU A 210 9.69 6.64 -25.47
CA GLU A 210 11.04 6.77 -26.01
C GLU A 210 12.02 7.34 -24.97
N LEU A 211 11.59 8.32 -24.16
CA LEU A 211 12.39 8.84 -23.06
C LEU A 211 12.68 7.78 -21.99
N LEU A 212 11.67 7.01 -21.59
CA LEU A 212 11.83 5.90 -20.64
C LEU A 212 12.81 4.85 -21.17
N ALA A 213 12.65 4.45 -22.43
CA ALA A 213 13.52 3.48 -23.09
C ALA A 213 14.98 3.99 -23.21
N ALA A 214 15.17 5.22 -23.67
CA ALA A 214 16.49 5.85 -23.80
C ALA A 214 17.21 5.99 -22.45
N HIS A 215 16.45 6.16 -21.37
CA HIS A 215 17.00 6.32 -20.03
C HIS A 215 16.93 5.07 -19.15
N LYS A 216 16.61 3.91 -19.72
CA LYS A 216 16.53 2.63 -18.97
C LYS A 216 17.84 2.28 -18.24
N LYS A 217 18.99 2.62 -18.83
CA LYS A 217 20.34 2.38 -18.24
C LYS A 217 20.91 3.58 -17.48
N HIS A 218 20.23 4.72 -17.49
CA HIS A 218 20.70 5.94 -16.86
C HIS A 218 20.24 6.02 -15.40
N ARG A 219 20.95 6.79 -14.57
CA ARG A 219 20.49 7.14 -13.21
C ARG A 219 19.13 7.83 -13.31
N ILE A 220 18.20 7.49 -12.43
CA ILE A 220 16.84 8.04 -12.42
C ILE A 220 16.82 9.58 -12.43
N GLY A 221 17.81 10.25 -11.84
CA GLY A 221 17.89 11.70 -11.86
C GLY A 221 17.99 12.29 -13.26
N ARG A 222 18.69 11.62 -14.18
CA ARG A 222 18.74 12.04 -15.59
C ARG A 222 17.41 11.79 -16.31
N LEU A 223 16.76 10.66 -16.02
CA LEU A 223 15.42 10.40 -16.55
C LEU A 223 14.45 11.48 -16.08
N ALA A 224 14.44 11.81 -14.78
CA ALA A 224 13.58 12.86 -14.24
C ALA A 224 13.85 14.22 -14.90
N GLN A 225 15.11 14.61 -15.09
CA GLN A 225 15.44 15.84 -15.84
C GLN A 225 14.87 15.83 -17.26
N ALA A 226 14.99 14.70 -17.98
CA ALA A 226 14.50 14.58 -19.35
C ALA A 226 12.95 14.60 -19.41
N ILE A 227 12.28 13.89 -18.50
CA ILE A 227 10.82 13.87 -18.40
C ILE A 227 10.29 15.25 -18.05
N PHE A 228 10.82 15.90 -17.02
CA PHE A 228 10.34 17.24 -16.65
C PHE A 228 10.65 18.26 -17.74
N ALA A 229 11.79 18.20 -18.42
CA ALA A 229 12.05 19.05 -19.57
C ALA A 229 10.97 18.89 -20.65
N GLN A 230 10.57 17.65 -20.96
CA GLN A 230 9.50 17.36 -21.92
C GLN A 230 8.12 17.85 -21.42
N LEU A 231 7.79 17.64 -20.15
CA LEU A 231 6.52 18.10 -19.55
C LEU A 231 6.39 19.63 -19.57
N PHE A 232 7.49 20.35 -19.38
CA PHE A 232 7.52 21.80 -19.51
C PHE A 232 7.38 22.24 -20.97
N ALA A 233 8.09 21.59 -21.90
CA ALA A 233 8.01 21.89 -23.32
C ALA A 233 6.59 21.70 -23.88
N ASP A 234 5.88 20.66 -23.42
CA ASP A 234 4.51 20.36 -23.83
C ASP A 234 3.44 21.13 -23.03
N GLY A 235 3.84 21.94 -22.03
CA GLY A 235 2.93 22.66 -21.14
C GLY A 235 2.14 21.78 -20.16
N ARG A 236 2.36 20.46 -20.18
CA ARG A 236 1.61 19.47 -19.38
C ARG A 236 1.88 19.55 -17.88
N VAL A 237 3.01 20.14 -17.49
CA VAL A 237 3.33 20.34 -16.06
C VAL A 237 2.46 21.41 -15.40
N ALA A 238 1.87 22.34 -16.17
CA ALA A 238 1.23 23.55 -15.65
C ALA A 238 0.17 23.28 -14.55
N PRO A 239 -0.74 22.29 -14.68
CA PRO A 239 -1.74 21.98 -13.65
C PRO A 239 -1.14 21.44 -12.34
N PHE A 240 0.13 21.03 -12.36
CA PHE A 240 0.80 20.38 -11.24
C PHE A 240 1.81 21.30 -10.55
N VAL A 241 2.18 22.45 -11.14
CA VAL A 241 3.28 23.31 -10.65
C VAL A 241 3.10 23.71 -9.18
N GLN A 242 1.88 24.05 -8.74
CA GLN A 242 1.64 24.40 -7.34
C GLN A 242 1.87 23.20 -6.42
N ARG A 243 1.26 22.04 -6.74
CA ARG A 243 1.40 20.80 -5.95
C ARG A 243 2.84 20.29 -5.92
N LEU A 244 3.57 20.40 -7.03
CA LEU A 244 4.98 19.99 -7.14
C LEU A 244 5.93 20.87 -6.32
N GLN A 245 5.50 22.06 -5.88
CA GLN A 245 6.23 22.89 -4.93
C GLN A 245 5.94 22.52 -3.46
N GLU A 246 4.96 21.65 -3.22
CA GLU A 246 4.63 21.17 -1.88
C GLU A 246 5.48 19.95 -1.53
N LYS A 247 6.14 20.01 -0.37
CA LYS A 247 6.94 18.90 0.15
C LYS A 247 6.10 17.64 0.37
N GLN A 248 4.87 17.79 0.87
CA GLN A 248 3.98 16.66 1.16
C GLN A 248 3.57 15.91 -0.11
N TYR A 249 3.11 16.63 -1.13
CA TYR A 249 2.78 16.04 -2.43
C TYR A 249 4.00 15.34 -3.05
N SER A 250 5.16 15.99 -3.02
CA SER A 250 6.41 15.44 -3.53
C SER A 250 6.83 14.14 -2.81
N ALA A 251 6.61 14.06 -1.49
CA ALA A 251 6.90 12.86 -0.70
C ALA A 251 5.91 11.73 -1.00
N GLN A 252 4.62 12.05 -1.11
CA GLN A 252 3.57 11.06 -1.34
C GLN A 252 3.61 10.48 -2.76
N GLN A 253 3.72 11.33 -3.77
CA GLN A 253 3.57 10.93 -5.17
C GLN A 253 4.89 10.49 -5.80
N LEU A 254 6.01 11.08 -5.39
CA LEU A 254 7.32 10.90 -6.04
C LEU A 254 8.43 10.49 -5.05
N GLY A 255 8.06 10.27 -3.78
CA GLY A 255 8.98 9.84 -2.74
C GLY A 255 10.07 10.86 -2.38
N LEU A 256 9.98 12.13 -2.81
CA LEU A 256 11.01 13.15 -2.55
C LEU A 256 10.84 13.82 -1.17
N TYR A 257 11.94 14.02 -0.45
CA TYR A 257 11.92 14.73 0.85
C TYR A 257 11.99 16.26 0.69
N VAL A 258 12.14 16.73 -0.53
CA VAL A 258 12.11 18.13 -0.92
C VAL A 258 11.06 18.32 -2.00
N PRO A 259 10.49 19.52 -2.16
CA PRO A 259 9.65 19.85 -3.31
C PRO A 259 10.30 19.45 -4.63
N VAL A 260 9.53 18.81 -5.51
CA VAL A 260 9.99 18.43 -6.86
C VAL A 260 10.41 19.67 -7.64
N LEU A 261 9.65 20.75 -7.55
CA LEU A 261 9.96 22.03 -8.16
C LEU A 261 10.17 23.11 -7.09
N ALA A 262 11.08 24.03 -7.34
CA ALA A 262 11.25 25.25 -6.56
C ALA A 262 11.64 26.41 -7.47
N THR A 263 11.19 27.63 -7.17
CA THR A 263 11.58 28.84 -7.92
C THR A 263 12.97 29.36 -7.54
N GLU A 264 13.54 28.83 -6.46
CA GLU A 264 14.88 29.17 -5.98
C GLU A 264 15.68 27.89 -5.65
N ARG A 265 17.00 27.94 -5.86
CA ARG A 265 17.89 26.83 -5.53
C ARG A 265 18.15 26.80 -4.03
N LEU A 266 17.43 25.95 -3.31
CA LEU A 266 17.67 25.76 -1.88
C LEU A 266 18.94 24.95 -1.61
N ILE A 267 19.72 25.43 -0.65
CA ILE A 267 20.86 24.72 -0.07
C ILE A 267 20.41 24.22 1.31
N ILE A 268 20.32 22.90 1.48
CA ILE A 268 19.88 22.28 2.74
C ILE A 268 21.06 21.51 3.32
N ALA A 269 21.50 21.90 4.51
CA ALA A 269 22.69 21.37 5.18
C ALA A 269 23.97 21.47 4.31
N GLY A 270 24.16 22.63 3.67
CA GLY A 270 25.34 22.91 2.84
C GLY A 270 25.40 22.16 1.50
N GLN A 271 24.35 21.42 1.14
CA GLN A 271 24.28 20.66 -0.11
C GLN A 271 23.17 21.22 -1.02
N PRO A 272 23.46 21.44 -2.33
CA PRO A 272 22.43 21.86 -3.27
C PRO A 272 21.40 20.73 -3.45
N ARG A 273 20.12 21.04 -3.23
CA ARG A 273 19.02 20.07 -3.35
C ARG A 273 18.28 20.13 -4.68
N TYR A 274 18.78 20.94 -5.61
CA TYR A 274 18.16 21.21 -6.90
C TYR A 274 19.23 21.24 -8.00
N TYR A 275 18.86 20.73 -9.19
CA TYR A 275 19.70 20.80 -10.39
C TYR A 275 19.99 22.25 -10.79
N THR A 276 21.07 22.46 -11.55
CA THR A 276 21.55 23.79 -11.92
C THR A 276 20.71 24.44 -13.03
N GLU A 277 20.29 23.65 -14.00
CA GLU A 277 19.50 24.10 -15.15
C GLU A 277 18.02 24.15 -14.76
N PRO A 278 17.36 25.33 -14.80
CA PRO A 278 15.93 25.44 -14.57
C PRO A 278 15.13 25.08 -15.82
N CYS A 279 13.90 24.60 -15.61
CA CYS A 279 12.86 24.63 -16.63
C CYS A 279 12.11 25.96 -16.53
N VAL A 280 11.63 26.51 -17.65
CA VAL A 280 10.91 27.79 -17.67
C VAL A 280 9.47 27.57 -18.10
N LEU A 281 8.52 28.07 -17.32
CA LEU A 281 7.09 28.11 -17.66
C LEU A 281 6.59 29.54 -17.41
N ASP A 282 5.98 30.16 -18.42
CA ASP A 282 5.46 31.53 -18.35
C ASP A 282 6.47 32.57 -17.82
N GLY A 283 7.74 32.42 -18.19
CA GLY A 283 8.82 33.31 -17.77
C GLY A 283 9.32 33.09 -16.34
N ILE A 284 8.75 32.14 -15.60
CA ILE A 284 9.18 31.76 -14.25
C ILE A 284 10.12 30.56 -14.34
N ALA A 285 11.27 30.66 -13.70
CA ALA A 285 12.26 29.59 -13.63
C ALA A 285 11.93 28.63 -12.48
N TYR A 286 11.92 27.33 -12.77
CA TYR A 286 11.69 26.25 -11.82
C TYR A 286 12.86 25.27 -11.85
N TYR A 287 13.46 25.05 -10.68
CA TYR A 287 14.54 24.09 -10.49
C TYR A 287 13.97 22.75 -10.05
N LEU A 288 14.44 21.67 -10.68
CA LEU A 288 14.05 20.30 -10.34
C LEU A 288 14.88 19.79 -9.14
N GLY A 289 14.21 19.18 -8.15
CA GLY A 289 14.84 18.57 -6.99
C GLY A 289 15.83 17.47 -7.40
N SER A 290 16.95 17.34 -6.68
CA SER A 290 18.04 16.42 -7.03
C SER A 290 18.00 15.07 -6.30
N GLN A 291 17.00 14.83 -5.44
CA GLN A 291 16.92 13.63 -4.59
C GLN A 291 16.43 12.36 -5.31
N TRP A 292 16.73 12.18 -6.59
CA TRP A 292 16.28 11.00 -7.33
C TRP A 292 17.21 9.80 -7.05
N ASN A 293 16.64 8.68 -6.59
CA ASN A 293 17.36 7.41 -6.43
C ASN A 293 16.59 6.26 -7.13
N ASN A 294 17.29 5.16 -7.45
CA ASN A 294 16.72 4.12 -8.32
C ASN A 294 15.41 3.51 -7.81
N GLY A 295 15.14 3.56 -6.50
CA GLY A 295 13.87 3.08 -5.93
C GLY A 295 12.68 4.01 -6.15
N ARG A 296 12.84 5.13 -6.88
CA ARG A 296 11.78 6.10 -7.20
C ARG A 296 11.41 6.11 -8.67
N ARG A 297 11.93 5.15 -9.45
CA ARG A 297 11.64 5.03 -10.88
C ARG A 297 10.16 4.73 -11.08
N ASP A 298 9.68 3.69 -10.42
CA ASP A 298 8.31 3.21 -10.54
C ASP A 298 7.34 4.33 -10.13
N MET A 299 7.60 5.03 -9.02
CA MET A 299 6.79 6.20 -8.60
C MET A 299 6.72 7.33 -9.65
N LEU A 300 7.80 7.58 -10.41
CA LEU A 300 7.79 8.58 -11.48
C LEU A 300 7.00 8.08 -12.70
N GLU A 301 7.15 6.80 -13.03
CA GLU A 301 6.44 6.14 -14.13
C GLU A 301 4.93 6.08 -13.83
N ASP A 302 4.55 5.68 -12.62
CA ASP A 302 3.18 5.67 -12.11
C ASP A 302 2.59 7.08 -12.10
N TRP A 303 3.29 8.08 -11.57
CA TRP A 303 2.80 9.47 -11.57
C TRP A 303 2.54 10.01 -12.98
N LEU A 304 3.36 9.64 -13.97
CA LEU A 304 3.10 10.00 -15.37
C LEU A 304 1.79 9.38 -15.86
N VAL A 305 1.61 8.08 -15.65
CA VAL A 305 0.40 7.36 -16.11
C VAL A 305 -0.84 7.86 -15.39
N ASP A 306 -0.79 7.91 -14.05
CA ASP A 306 -1.95 8.05 -13.20
C ASP A 306 -2.34 9.50 -12.94
N GLU A 307 -1.41 10.45 -13.00
CA GLU A 307 -1.72 11.87 -12.75
C GLU A 307 -1.62 12.70 -14.03
N VAL A 308 -0.53 12.58 -14.79
CA VAL A 308 -0.29 13.45 -15.95
C VAL A 308 -1.11 13.02 -17.17
N PHE A 309 -1.20 11.72 -17.43
CA PHE A 309 -1.82 11.17 -18.65
C PHE A 309 -3.14 10.43 -18.40
N ARG A 310 -3.73 10.56 -17.19
CA ARG A 310 -4.99 9.89 -16.81
C ARG A 310 -6.10 10.00 -17.85
N ALA A 311 -6.33 11.21 -18.38
CA ALA A 311 -7.39 11.46 -19.36
C ALA A 311 -7.10 10.87 -20.75
N GLU A 312 -5.83 10.78 -21.14
CA GLU A 312 -5.40 10.18 -22.43
C GLU A 312 -5.36 8.65 -22.36
N ALA A 313 -5.26 8.09 -21.16
CA ALA A 313 -5.35 6.65 -20.89
C ALA A 313 -6.79 6.08 -21.02
N GLY A 314 -7.78 6.90 -21.41
CA GLY A 314 -9.18 6.47 -21.59
C GLY A 314 -9.95 6.27 -20.28
N ILE A 315 -9.42 6.76 -19.16
CA ILE A 315 -10.10 6.75 -17.86
C ILE A 315 -10.94 8.03 -17.80
N ALA A 316 -12.20 7.95 -18.25
CA ALA A 316 -13.13 9.06 -18.17
C ALA A 316 -13.35 9.47 -16.70
N ASP A 317 -13.24 10.78 -16.45
CA ASP A 317 -13.51 11.40 -15.15
C ASP A 317 -15.01 11.28 -14.84
N THR A 318 -15.36 10.46 -13.85
CA THR A 318 -16.72 10.36 -13.32
C THR A 318 -17.00 11.36 -12.20
N SER A 319 -16.07 12.27 -11.87
CA SER A 319 -16.21 13.18 -10.73
C SER A 319 -17.02 14.45 -11.00
N GLU A 320 -17.34 14.79 -12.26
CA GLU A 320 -18.08 16.03 -12.59
C GLU A 320 -19.56 15.86 -12.96
N ALA A 321 -20.09 14.63 -13.03
CA ALA A 321 -21.53 14.41 -13.19
C ALA A 321 -22.21 14.34 -11.81
N LEU A 322 -22.43 15.49 -11.18
CA LEU A 322 -23.27 15.61 -9.99
C LEU A 322 -24.70 15.16 -10.31
N MET A 323 -25.02 13.93 -9.91
CA MET A 323 -26.36 13.36 -9.81
C MET A 323 -27.23 14.08 -8.76
N PRO A 324 -28.57 13.99 -8.84
CA PRO A 324 -29.46 14.51 -7.82
C PRO A 324 -29.31 13.72 -6.50
N VAL A 325 -29.01 14.42 -5.42
CA VAL A 325 -28.64 13.97 -4.05
C VAL A 325 -29.66 13.04 -3.36
N ALA A 326 -30.84 12.78 -3.93
CA ALA A 326 -31.91 12.07 -3.23
C ALA A 326 -31.71 10.54 -3.13
N ALA A 327 -31.03 9.89 -4.09
CA ALA A 327 -30.90 8.43 -4.10
C ALA A 327 -29.69 7.90 -3.31
N LEU A 328 -28.59 8.66 -3.23
CA LEU A 328 -27.37 8.32 -2.47
C LEU A 328 -27.58 8.40 -0.95
N SER A 329 -28.57 9.17 -0.48
CA SER A 329 -28.82 9.36 0.95
C SER A 329 -29.27 8.09 1.66
N ALA A 330 -29.99 7.17 0.99
CA ALA A 330 -30.54 5.99 1.65
C ALA A 330 -29.48 4.89 1.89
N THR A 331 -28.65 4.61 0.89
CA THR A 331 -27.57 3.61 0.96
C THR A 331 -26.36 4.08 1.76
N ALA A 332 -26.00 5.37 1.67
CA ALA A 332 -24.96 5.95 2.54
C ALA A 332 -25.38 5.93 4.02
N THR A 333 -26.65 6.23 4.33
CA THR A 333 -27.16 6.15 5.72
C THR A 333 -27.13 4.71 6.25
N GLN A 334 -27.35 3.72 5.39
CA GLN A 334 -27.33 2.31 5.77
C GLN A 334 -25.89 1.80 6.00
N LEU A 335 -24.94 2.23 5.16
CA LEU A 335 -23.51 1.92 5.30
C LEU A 335 -22.89 2.65 6.51
N ASP A 336 -23.20 3.93 6.71
CA ASP A 336 -22.78 4.71 7.88
C ASP A 336 -23.36 4.14 9.19
N SER A 337 -24.59 3.61 9.15
CA SER A 337 -25.20 2.91 10.28
C SER A 337 -24.49 1.59 10.60
N MET A 338 -24.03 0.84 9.59
CA MET A 338 -23.30 -0.42 9.79
C MET A 338 -21.88 -0.17 10.30
N ILE A 339 -21.17 0.80 9.72
CA ILE A 339 -19.81 1.21 10.14
C ILE A 339 -19.86 1.76 11.57
N GLY A 340 -20.82 2.65 11.88
CA GLY A 340 -21.03 3.20 13.21
C GLY A 340 -21.27 2.11 14.27
N SER A 341 -22.05 1.07 13.95
CA SER A 341 -22.31 -0.05 14.87
C SER A 341 -21.06 -0.89 15.18
N THR A 342 -20.15 -1.04 14.21
CA THR A 342 -18.91 -1.83 14.37
C THR A 342 -17.90 -1.09 15.23
N VAL A 343 -17.74 0.21 14.99
CA VAL A 343 -16.89 1.11 15.80
C VAL A 343 -17.40 1.18 17.23
N GLN A 344 -18.70 1.34 17.41
CA GLN A 344 -19.33 1.38 18.74
C GLN A 344 -19.11 0.06 19.50
N ALA A 345 -19.27 -1.09 18.84
CA ALA A 345 -19.02 -2.39 19.46
C ALA A 345 -17.55 -2.57 19.88
N ALA A 346 -16.60 -2.14 19.04
CA ALA A 346 -15.17 -2.23 19.32
C ALA A 346 -14.76 -1.30 20.49
N VAL A 347 -15.23 -0.04 20.46
CA VAL A 347 -15.00 0.92 21.55
C VAL A 347 -15.62 0.42 22.85
N GLN A 348 -16.84 -0.11 22.81
CA GLN A 348 -17.52 -0.67 23.98
C GLN A 348 -16.79 -1.88 24.57
N ALA A 349 -16.28 -2.79 23.73
CA ALA A 349 -15.53 -3.95 24.18
C ALA A 349 -14.23 -3.56 24.91
N ILE A 350 -13.44 -2.64 24.33
CA ILE A 350 -12.22 -2.13 24.96
C ILE A 350 -12.56 -1.36 26.24
N TRP A 351 -13.64 -0.56 26.22
CA TRP A 351 -14.03 0.22 27.39
C TRP A 351 -14.48 -0.64 28.57
N ASN A 352 -15.12 -1.78 28.31
CA ASN A 352 -15.45 -2.76 29.35
C ASN A 352 -14.18 -3.34 29.98
N GLN A 353 -13.17 -3.69 29.16
CA GLN A 353 -11.87 -4.16 29.67
C GLN A 353 -11.16 -3.09 30.53
N VAL A 354 -11.24 -1.81 30.13
CA VAL A 354 -10.68 -0.69 30.91
C VAL A 354 -11.36 -0.58 32.28
N LYS A 355 -12.70 -0.69 32.34
CA LYS A 355 -13.45 -0.62 33.61
C LYS A 355 -13.15 -1.77 34.56
N GLU A 356 -13.00 -2.99 34.06
CA GLU A 356 -12.64 -4.16 34.88
C GLU A 356 -11.27 -4.03 35.53
N THR A 357 -10.42 -3.16 34.97
CA THR A 357 -9.03 -2.97 35.40
C THR A 357 -8.87 -1.97 36.55
N GLU A 358 -9.94 -1.24 36.91
CA GLU A 358 -9.96 -0.23 37.97
C GLU A 358 -9.59 -0.78 39.37
N ASN A 359 -9.69 -2.10 39.58
CA ASN A 359 -9.46 -2.77 40.87
C ASN A 359 -8.03 -3.35 41.08
N LYS A 360 -7.04 -3.03 40.24
CA LYS A 360 -5.69 -3.65 40.30
C LYS A 360 -4.57 -2.60 40.37
N GLU A 361 -3.48 -2.91 41.08
CA GLU A 361 -2.30 -2.03 41.28
C GLU A 361 -1.66 -1.51 39.97
N LEU A 362 -1.91 -2.16 38.83
CA LEU A 362 -1.46 -1.76 37.49
C LEU A 362 -2.51 -0.95 36.70
N GLY A 363 -3.56 -0.46 37.36
CA GLY A 363 -4.73 0.17 36.74
C GLY A 363 -4.38 1.29 35.76
N HIS A 364 -3.51 2.22 36.15
CA HIS A 364 -3.17 3.39 35.34
C HIS A 364 -2.51 3.07 34.00
N ILE A 365 -1.61 2.09 33.95
CA ILE A 365 -0.92 1.69 32.72
C ILE A 365 -1.91 1.10 31.72
N ARG A 366 -2.78 0.21 32.20
CA ARG A 366 -3.77 -0.49 31.36
C ARG A 366 -4.90 0.43 30.90
N ILE A 367 -5.31 1.39 31.72
CA ILE A 367 -6.24 2.46 31.31
C ILE A 367 -5.65 3.25 30.15
N GLY A 368 -4.37 3.65 30.25
CA GLY A 368 -3.71 4.38 29.17
C GLY A 368 -3.60 3.59 27.87
N GLN A 369 -3.28 2.29 27.96
CA GLN A 369 -3.25 1.40 26.80
C GLN A 369 -4.63 1.23 26.15
N GLY A 370 -5.69 1.05 26.94
CA GLY A 370 -7.06 0.93 26.42
C GLY A 370 -7.55 2.22 25.76
N ILE A 371 -7.27 3.39 26.34
CA ILE A 371 -7.56 4.68 25.72
C ILE A 371 -6.78 4.82 24.40
N GLN A 372 -5.50 4.44 24.36
CA GLN A 372 -4.72 4.47 23.13
C GLN A 372 -5.31 3.58 22.03
N GLN A 373 -5.78 2.38 22.36
CA GLN A 373 -6.45 1.48 21.41
C GLN A 373 -7.75 2.08 20.89
N VAL A 374 -8.56 2.71 21.74
CA VAL A 374 -9.77 3.43 21.32
C VAL A 374 -9.43 4.54 20.31
N PHE A 375 -8.39 5.35 20.58
CA PHE A 375 -8.00 6.42 19.65
C PHE A 375 -7.43 5.89 18.33
N HIS A 376 -6.78 4.73 18.30
CA HIS A 376 -6.37 4.10 17.04
C HIS A 376 -7.57 3.66 16.21
N ILE A 377 -8.61 3.10 16.83
CA ILE A 377 -9.86 2.75 16.13
C ILE A 377 -10.54 4.01 15.60
N LEU A 378 -10.58 5.08 16.40
CA LEU A 378 -11.16 6.35 15.98
C LEU A 378 -10.37 7.03 14.86
N ASP A 379 -9.05 6.88 14.82
CA ASP A 379 -8.18 7.45 13.77
C ASP A 379 -8.42 6.84 12.38
N GLU A 380 -8.90 5.60 12.34
CA GLU A 380 -9.37 4.96 11.10
C GLU A 380 -10.74 5.51 10.64
N GLU A 381 -11.46 6.22 11.51
CA GLU A 381 -12.86 6.64 11.33
C GLU A 381 -13.03 8.17 11.56
N PRO A 382 -12.76 9.01 10.54
CA PRO A 382 -12.67 10.46 10.68
C PRO A 382 -13.90 11.14 11.31
N VAL A 383 -15.10 10.61 11.05
CA VAL A 383 -16.37 11.13 11.61
C VAL A 383 -16.44 10.90 13.13
N ALA A 384 -16.03 9.72 13.59
CA ALA A 384 -16.01 9.36 15.00
C ALA A 384 -14.92 10.14 15.76
N LEU A 385 -13.75 10.30 15.16
CA LEU A 385 -12.69 11.15 15.72
C LEU A 385 -13.11 12.62 15.80
N ALA A 386 -13.78 13.15 14.78
CA ALA A 386 -14.30 14.52 14.81
C ALA A 386 -15.38 14.69 15.91
N ALA A 387 -16.24 13.69 16.14
CA ALA A 387 -17.19 13.70 17.24
C ALA A 387 -16.48 13.75 18.60
N VAL A 388 -15.44 12.95 18.79
CA VAL A 388 -14.61 12.97 20.01
C VAL A 388 -13.86 14.29 20.16
N GLN A 389 -13.26 14.81 19.10
CA GLN A 389 -12.55 16.10 19.11
C GLN A 389 -13.45 17.27 19.52
N ARG A 390 -14.71 17.31 19.02
CA ARG A 390 -15.71 18.32 19.42
C ARG A 390 -16.02 18.29 20.91
N VAL A 391 -15.97 17.11 21.54
CA VAL A 391 -16.16 16.96 22.98
C VAL A 391 -14.88 17.26 23.76
N LEU A 392 -13.70 16.99 23.17
CA LEU A 392 -12.38 17.18 23.78
C LEU A 392 -11.87 18.62 23.79
N THR A 393 -12.35 19.49 22.89
CA THR A 393 -12.00 20.93 22.89
C THR A 393 -12.37 21.64 24.21
N ASP A 394 -13.16 20.99 25.07
CA ASP A 394 -13.55 21.43 26.40
C ASP A 394 -12.64 20.85 27.52
N GLY A 395 -11.35 20.64 27.21
CA GLY A 395 -10.34 19.93 28.04
C GLY A 395 -10.17 20.41 29.49
N THR A 396 -10.72 21.57 29.85
CA THR A 396 -10.87 22.01 31.25
C THR A 396 -11.68 21.05 32.14
N ARG A 397 -12.45 20.11 31.58
CA ARG A 397 -13.29 19.17 32.34
C ARG A 397 -12.59 17.89 32.81
N LEU A 398 -11.47 17.51 32.22
CA LEU A 398 -10.74 16.27 32.58
C LEU A 398 -9.85 16.42 33.82
N GLY A 399 -9.84 17.58 34.49
CA GLY A 399 -8.95 17.85 35.63
C GLY A 399 -7.46 17.85 35.27
N MET A 400 -7.12 17.74 33.98
CA MET A 400 -5.78 17.89 33.46
C MET A 400 -5.29 19.31 33.72
N THR A 401 -4.00 19.48 34.04
CA THR A 401 -3.42 20.81 34.19
C THR A 401 -3.72 21.64 32.93
N ARG A 402 -4.06 22.94 33.09
CA ARG A 402 -4.54 23.83 32.00
C ARG A 402 -3.62 23.88 30.76
N GLU A 403 -2.41 23.35 30.84
CA GLU A 403 -1.40 23.33 29.78
C GLU A 403 -1.42 22.04 28.93
N LEU A 404 -2.12 20.97 29.34
CA LEU A 404 -2.11 19.70 28.61
C LEU A 404 -3.33 19.53 27.69
N GLN A 405 -3.03 19.35 26.40
CA GLN A 405 -4.01 18.94 25.39
C GLN A 405 -4.08 17.41 25.33
N VAL A 406 -5.29 16.85 25.25
CA VAL A 406 -5.52 15.40 25.07
C VAL A 406 -4.91 14.92 23.76
N LEU A 407 -5.15 15.67 22.68
CA LEU A 407 -4.55 15.48 21.37
C LEU A 407 -3.70 16.70 21.05
N ARG A 408 -2.41 16.51 20.85
CA ARG A 408 -1.47 17.55 20.44
C ARG A 408 -1.15 17.35 18.95
N PRO A 409 -1.35 18.35 18.08
CA PRO A 409 -0.98 18.23 16.67
C PRO A 409 0.50 17.85 16.54
N PHE A 410 0.79 16.93 15.63
CA PHE A 410 2.15 16.54 15.29
C PHE A 410 2.41 16.83 13.81
N ASP A 411 3.38 17.70 13.59
CA ASP A 411 3.99 17.90 12.28
C ASP A 411 5.24 17.02 12.21
N ALA A 412 5.41 16.26 11.13
CA ALA A 412 6.58 15.42 10.88
C ALA A 412 7.91 16.21 10.83
N ASN A 413 7.85 17.54 10.70
CA ASN A 413 9.03 18.42 10.80
C ASN A 413 9.33 18.89 12.23
N SER A 414 8.44 18.62 13.19
CA SER A 414 8.65 18.98 14.58
C SER A 414 9.60 18.01 15.27
N ASP A 415 10.40 18.53 16.20
CA ASP A 415 11.20 17.69 17.09
C ASP A 415 10.25 16.88 17.99
N LEU A 416 10.09 15.60 17.66
CA LEU A 416 9.21 14.67 18.37
C LEU A 416 9.54 14.60 19.87
N ASP A 417 10.82 14.67 20.23
CA ASP A 417 11.24 14.61 21.63
C ASP A 417 10.94 15.90 22.39
N ALA A 418 10.96 17.05 21.70
CA ALA A 418 10.49 18.31 22.26
C ALA A 418 8.96 18.32 22.42
N LEU A 419 8.21 17.87 21.40
CA LEU A 419 6.75 17.83 21.42
C LEU A 419 6.17 16.87 22.45
N ARG A 420 6.90 15.81 22.80
CA ARG A 420 6.47 14.84 23.80
C ARG A 420 6.62 15.37 25.23
N LYS A 421 7.35 16.46 25.43
CA LYS A 421 7.62 17.03 26.74
C LYS A 421 6.69 18.20 27.06
N ASP A 422 6.38 18.37 28.35
CA ASP A 422 5.74 19.59 28.86
C ASP A 422 6.76 20.73 29.05
N SER A 423 6.29 21.88 29.51
CA SER A 423 7.11 23.06 29.82
C SER A 423 8.20 22.80 30.87
N LYS A 424 8.10 21.69 31.62
CA LYS A 424 9.04 21.25 32.66
C LYS A 424 9.93 20.09 32.20
N GLY A 425 9.81 19.64 30.94
CA GLY A 425 10.64 18.58 30.36
C GLY A 425 10.14 17.15 30.61
N TYR A 426 8.98 16.95 31.22
CA TYR A 426 8.43 15.61 31.47
C TYR A 426 7.74 15.07 30.22
N VAL A 427 7.96 13.78 29.90
CA VAL A 427 7.30 13.12 28.77
C VAL A 427 5.83 12.88 29.08
N ARG A 428 4.95 13.69 28.47
CA ARG A 428 3.49 13.65 28.67
C ARG A 428 2.72 13.04 27.51
N TYR A 429 3.36 12.71 26.38
CA TYR A 429 2.69 12.16 25.19
C TYR A 429 3.29 10.84 24.71
N TYR A 430 2.46 9.99 24.10
CA TYR A 430 2.88 8.75 23.41
C TYR A 430 3.87 9.05 22.29
N ALA A 431 4.78 8.10 22.04
CA ALA A 431 5.83 8.27 21.04
C ALA A 431 5.28 8.10 19.61
N THR A 432 4.26 7.24 19.48
CA THR A 432 3.61 6.94 18.21
C THR A 432 2.45 7.91 18.01
N PRO A 433 2.47 8.76 16.98
CA PRO A 433 1.31 9.55 16.60
C PRO A 433 0.21 8.64 16.04
N LEU A 434 -1.03 9.14 16.08
CA LEU A 434 -2.14 8.55 15.34
C LEU A 434 -1.84 8.64 13.83
N ALA A 435 -1.91 7.51 13.14
CA ALA A 435 -1.34 7.27 11.81
C ALA A 435 -1.97 8.15 10.72
N ARG A 436 -3.28 8.38 10.77
CA ARG A 436 -4.02 9.16 9.78
C ARG A 436 -4.05 10.65 10.10
N THR A 437 -4.34 10.99 11.35
CA THR A 437 -4.56 12.39 11.71
C THR A 437 -3.32 13.13 12.17
N GLY A 438 -2.22 12.43 12.47
CA GLY A 438 -0.97 13.06 12.89
C GLY A 438 -1.11 13.79 14.22
N TYR A 439 -1.78 13.19 15.21
CA TYR A 439 -1.86 13.72 16.57
C TYR A 439 -1.09 12.85 17.56
N LEU A 440 -0.47 13.47 18.56
CA LEU A 440 0.05 12.79 19.74
C LEU A 440 -1.02 12.71 20.82
N LEU A 441 -1.21 11.52 21.36
CA LEU A 441 -2.10 11.28 22.50
C LEU A 441 -1.35 11.51 23.82
N CYS A 442 -1.97 12.23 24.76
CA CYS A 442 -1.42 12.42 26.12
C CYS A 442 -1.26 11.06 26.85
N LYS A 443 -0.43 11.00 27.89
CA LYS A 443 -0.18 9.80 28.72
C LYS A 443 -0.73 9.90 30.14
N GLU A 444 -1.24 11.06 30.53
CA GLU A 444 -1.70 11.30 31.90
C GLU A 444 -3.11 10.79 32.14
N TRP A 445 -3.24 9.46 32.14
CA TRP A 445 -4.50 8.78 32.41
C TRP A 445 -4.46 8.16 33.79
N ASN A 446 -5.45 8.46 34.62
CA ASN A 446 -5.62 7.81 35.91
C ASN A 446 -7.07 7.29 36.07
N ALA A 447 -7.29 6.47 37.11
CA ALA A 447 -8.59 5.87 37.38
C ALA A 447 -9.70 6.92 37.57
N ASN A 448 -9.38 8.08 38.13
CA ASN A 448 -10.33 9.18 38.32
C ASN A 448 -10.80 9.77 36.97
N HIS A 449 -10.12 9.50 35.86
CA HIS A 449 -10.53 9.94 34.52
C HIS A 449 -11.51 8.95 33.85
N ILE A 450 -11.71 7.72 34.36
CA ILE A 450 -12.59 6.72 33.74
C ILE A 450 -14.04 7.21 33.68
N THR A 451 -14.54 7.82 34.76
CA THR A 451 -15.90 8.36 34.79
C THR A 451 -16.09 9.45 33.73
N GLU A 452 -15.10 10.32 33.56
CA GLU A 452 -15.16 11.43 32.62
C GLU A 452 -15.02 10.97 31.17
N TRP A 453 -14.14 10.00 30.89
CA TRP A 453 -14.05 9.37 29.58
C TRP A 453 -15.31 8.59 29.21
N THR A 454 -15.94 7.91 30.18
CA THR A 454 -17.24 7.28 29.95
C THR A 454 -18.28 8.32 29.56
N ARG A 455 -18.25 9.51 30.17
CA ARG A 455 -19.13 10.62 29.83
C ARG A 455 -18.85 11.18 28.43
N ILE A 456 -17.58 11.34 28.07
CA ILE A 456 -17.12 11.81 26.75
C ILE A 456 -17.55 10.85 25.65
N PHE A 457 -17.29 9.55 25.80
CA PHE A 457 -17.66 8.57 24.78
C PHE A 457 -19.17 8.40 24.66
N LYS A 458 -19.93 8.46 25.76
CA LYS A 458 -21.40 8.55 25.70
C LYS A 458 -21.90 9.78 24.97
N ALA A 459 -21.32 10.94 25.25
CA ALA A 459 -21.68 12.19 24.58
C ALA A 459 -21.33 12.18 23.08
N ALA A 460 -20.30 11.43 22.69
CA ALA A 460 -19.92 11.19 21.30
C ALA A 460 -20.72 10.06 20.61
N GLY A 461 -21.65 9.39 21.32
CA GLY A 461 -22.43 8.27 20.78
C GLY A 461 -21.65 6.96 20.60
N LEU A 462 -20.50 6.82 21.27
CA LEU A 462 -19.60 5.67 21.15
C LEU A 462 -19.79 4.61 22.25
N LEU A 463 -20.55 4.94 23.31
CA LEU A 463 -21.01 4.08 24.40
C LEU A 463 -22.47 4.42 24.70
#